data_AF-A0A0A8USI8-F1
#
_entry.id   AF-A0A0A8USI8-F1
#
_cell.length_a   1.000
_cell.length_b   1.000
_cell.length_c   1.000
_cell.angle_alpha   90.00
_cell.angle_beta   90.00
_cell.angle_gamma   90.00
#
_symmetry.space_group_name_H-M   'P 1'
#
loop_
_entity.id
_entity.type
_entity.pdbx_description
1 polymer ?
#
loop_
_entity_poly.entity_id
_entity_poly.type
_entity_poly.pdbx_seq_one_letter_code
_entity_poly.pdbx_strand_id
1 'polypeptide(L)'
;MYRLLSKNPGIQIPSFRNYSVSLKEFSLANLSAHKGKILRVSLADKNQVQSCYEDIYQEIILPHKNSLFIGTIPTVRYSKDYLQTIYPGHNFSFITDNMGKVSASVSKRPDTNKPIAVQKRINDKRLESFPAVFNLYEPHYTSLPEDLKKWLERAKLVSGCCLFFQIFPLAPELGLSPHKYKANVNGLLQDKIPYSLFSWIHPTDAERIIRASNCNSAIQKAIFGEDIHEVQDMFCQEAAMTIGRELAKSAEYEKAVEFLQLNQGIEKSSLTSENYLPIFTA
;
A
#
# COMPACT_ATOMS: atom_id res chain seq x y z
N MET A 1 26.68 19.20 8.96
CA MET A 1 27.37 18.20 8.12
C MET A 1 27.38 16.89 8.91
N TYR A 2 26.41 16.00 8.71
CA TYR A 2 26.34 14.73 9.46
C TYR A 2 26.60 13.55 8.53
N ARG A 3 27.75 12.89 8.75
CA ARG A 3 28.11 11.60 8.19
C ARG A 3 27.32 10.52 8.94
N LEU A 4 26.47 9.79 8.24
CA LEU A 4 25.97 8.49 8.69
C LEU A 4 26.87 7.41 8.08
N LEU A 5 27.69 6.78 8.93
CA LEU A 5 28.38 5.52 8.63
C LEU A 5 28.15 4.53 9.77
N SER A 6 27.57 3.38 9.44
CA SER A 6 27.89 1.99 9.88
C SER A 6 26.64 1.12 9.63
N LYS A 7 26.70 0.13 8.72
CA LYS A 7 27.11 -1.28 8.90
C LYS A 7 26.35 -2.03 10.01
N ASN A 8 25.35 -2.82 9.58
CA ASN A 8 24.67 -3.94 10.25
C ASN A 8 23.57 -3.64 11.31
N PRO A 9 22.61 -4.57 11.53
CA PRO A 9 21.20 -4.28 11.36
C PRO A 9 20.43 -3.99 12.66
N GLY A 10 19.48 -3.07 12.56
CA GLY A 10 18.58 -2.69 13.65
C GLY A 10 18.86 -1.29 14.18
N ILE A 11 19.00 -0.31 13.28
CA ILE A 11 19.09 1.09 13.70
C ILE A 11 17.67 1.53 14.10
N GLN A 12 17.40 1.61 15.41
CA GLN A 12 16.38 2.53 15.90
C GLN A 12 16.84 3.94 15.53
N ILE A 13 16.17 4.52 14.55
CA ILE A 13 16.33 5.94 14.19
C ILE A 13 15.78 6.76 15.38
N PRO A 14 16.31 7.97 15.65
CA PRO A 14 15.93 8.74 16.84
C PRO A 14 14.42 8.76 17.05
N SER A 15 14.00 8.54 18.31
CA SER A 15 12.66 8.87 18.77
C SER A 15 12.43 10.36 18.52
N PHE A 16 11.74 10.70 17.43
CA PHE A 16 11.16 12.03 17.29
C PHE A 16 10.07 12.13 18.36
N ARG A 17 9.87 13.32 18.97
CA ARG A 17 8.96 13.47 20.13
C ARG A 17 7.56 12.86 19.92
N ASN A 18 7.13 12.75 18.66
CA ASN A 18 5.79 12.38 18.25
C ASN A 18 5.66 10.96 17.68
N TYR A 19 6.73 10.37 17.15
CA TYR A 19 6.68 9.07 16.46
C TYR A 19 8.02 8.33 16.49
N SER A 20 7.95 7.02 16.32
CA SER A 20 9.09 6.11 16.22
C SER A 20 9.24 5.58 14.80
N VAL A 21 10.48 5.43 14.36
CA VAL A 21 10.81 4.89 13.03
C VAL A 21 11.77 3.71 13.18
N SER A 22 11.36 2.56 12.65
CA SER A 22 12.24 1.41 12.44
C SER A 22 12.55 1.27 10.96
N LEU A 23 13.83 1.02 10.62
CA LEU A 23 14.31 0.91 9.25
C LEU A 23 14.98 -0.46 9.03
N LYS A 24 14.78 -1.00 7.84
CA LYS A 24 15.64 -2.06 7.30
C LYS A 24 15.96 -1.81 5.83
N GLU A 25 17.23 -1.96 5.48
CA GLU A 25 17.71 -1.87 4.09
C GLU A 25 17.79 -3.26 3.45
N PHE A 26 17.65 -3.32 2.13
CA PHE A 26 17.74 -4.55 1.33
C PHE A 26 18.40 -4.26 -0.04
N SER A 27 19.01 -5.28 -0.64
CA SER A 27 19.56 -5.18 -2.00
C SER A 27 18.48 -5.14 -3.08
N LEU A 28 18.72 -4.35 -4.13
CA LEU A 28 17.84 -4.22 -5.29
C LEU A 28 18.18 -5.30 -6.35
N ALA A 29 17.18 -5.73 -7.14
CA ALA A 29 17.31 -6.85 -8.07
C ALA A 29 18.46 -6.67 -9.08
N ASN A 30 18.58 -5.46 -9.65
CA ASN A 30 19.53 -5.14 -10.73
C ASN A 30 20.50 -3.99 -10.41
N LEU A 31 20.63 -3.60 -9.13
CA LEU A 31 21.42 -2.43 -8.75
C LEU A 31 22.18 -2.67 -7.44
N SER A 32 23.40 -3.21 -7.52
CA SER A 32 24.20 -3.60 -6.35
C SER A 32 24.73 -2.43 -5.53
N ALA A 33 24.95 -1.27 -6.15
CA ALA A 33 25.50 -0.07 -5.51
C ALA A 33 24.46 0.70 -4.67
N HIS A 34 23.16 0.43 -4.87
CA HIS A 34 22.09 1.12 -4.16
C HIS A 34 21.30 0.13 -3.31
N LYS A 35 20.60 0.66 -2.30
CA LYS A 35 19.76 -0.12 -1.39
C LYS A 35 18.34 0.42 -1.42
N GLY A 36 17.38 -0.51 -1.42
CA GLY A 36 16.01 -0.20 -1.07
C GLY A 36 15.85 -0.16 0.44
N LYS A 37 14.77 0.47 0.91
CA LYS A 37 14.48 0.63 2.33
C LYS A 37 13.03 0.28 2.62
N ILE A 38 12.79 -0.38 3.75
CA ILE A 38 11.46 -0.44 4.36
C ILE A 38 11.55 0.34 5.67
N LEU A 39 10.61 1.26 5.87
CA LEU A 39 10.40 2.00 7.10
C LEU A 39 9.07 1.58 7.71
N ARG A 40 9.05 1.44 9.03
CA ARG A 40 7.83 1.34 9.84
C ARG A 40 7.75 2.56 10.75
N VAL A 41 6.71 3.35 10.57
CA VAL A 41 6.41 4.55 11.35
C VAL A 41 5.26 4.22 12.30
N SER A 42 5.48 4.43 13.60
CA SER A 42 4.46 4.20 14.63
C SER A 42 4.36 5.43 15.54
N LEU A 43 3.15 5.81 15.93
CA LEU A 43 2.94 6.92 16.85
C LEU A 43 3.58 6.61 18.21
N ALA A 44 4.35 7.55 18.76
CA ALA A 44 5.06 7.34 20.04
C ALA A 44 4.11 7.53 21.24
N ASP A 45 3.25 8.56 21.19
CA ASP A 45 2.20 8.82 22.18
C ASP A 45 0.91 9.28 21.48
N LYS A 46 -0.22 8.65 21.83
CA LYS A 46 -1.55 8.97 21.29
C LYS A 46 -2.07 10.33 21.77
N ASN A 47 -1.58 10.82 22.91
CA ASN A 47 -2.10 12.01 23.58
C ASN A 47 -1.36 13.31 23.19
N GLN A 48 -0.22 13.23 22.51
CA GLN A 48 0.62 14.38 22.20
C GLN A 48 0.96 14.49 20.71
N VAL A 49 0.00 14.71 19.80
CA VAL A 49 0.38 15.07 18.42
C VAL A 49 -0.71 15.90 17.73
N GLN A 50 -0.44 17.18 17.48
CA GLN A 50 -1.29 17.99 16.60
C GLN A 50 -0.76 18.11 15.15
N SER A 51 0.47 17.66 14.86
CA SER A 51 1.11 17.93 13.57
C SER A 51 2.22 16.97 13.08
N CYS A 52 2.28 15.70 13.51
CA CYS A 52 3.43 14.84 13.12
C CYS A 52 3.50 14.49 11.61
N TYR A 53 2.47 14.80 10.82
CA TYR A 53 2.51 14.53 9.38
C TYR A 53 3.50 15.47 8.66
N GLU A 54 3.69 16.71 9.14
CA GLU A 54 4.72 17.61 8.64
C GLU A 54 6.11 17.12 9.00
N ASP A 55 6.30 16.64 10.24
CA ASP A 55 7.56 16.04 10.69
C ASP A 55 7.92 14.83 9.81
N ILE A 56 6.96 13.91 9.55
CA ILE A 56 7.16 12.78 8.64
C ILE A 56 7.58 13.25 7.25
N TYR A 57 6.95 14.31 6.73
CA TYR A 57 7.34 14.85 5.43
C TYR A 57 8.78 15.38 5.43
N GLN A 58 9.16 16.17 6.43
CA GLN A 58 10.48 16.80 6.51
C GLN A 58 11.61 15.82 6.83
N GLU A 59 11.34 14.84 7.70
CA GLU A 59 12.38 13.98 8.28
C GLU A 59 12.47 12.62 7.59
N ILE A 60 11.36 12.14 7.00
CA ILE A 60 11.34 10.85 6.28
C ILE A 60 11.34 11.08 4.77
N ILE A 61 10.47 11.92 4.24
CA ILE A 61 10.21 11.97 2.80
C ILE A 61 11.23 12.84 2.08
N LEU A 62 11.36 14.11 2.51
CA LEU A 62 12.22 15.12 1.89
C LEU A 62 13.70 14.69 1.74
N PRO A 63 14.31 13.94 2.68
CA PRO A 63 15.70 13.48 2.52
C PRO A 63 15.92 12.48 1.39
N HIS A 64 14.87 11.78 0.95
CA HIS A 64 14.95 10.77 -0.11
C HIS A 64 14.64 11.42 -1.47
N LYS A 65 15.69 11.85 -2.15
CA LYS A 65 15.62 12.45 -3.49
C LYS A 65 15.48 11.38 -4.56
N ASN A 66 14.85 11.73 -5.68
CA ASN A 66 14.68 10.85 -6.86
C ASN A 66 14.27 9.43 -6.47
N SER A 67 13.23 9.31 -5.64
CA SER A 67 12.84 8.03 -5.04
C SER A 67 11.36 7.75 -5.29
N LEU A 68 11.04 6.49 -5.55
CA LEU A 68 9.69 5.95 -5.48
C LEU A 68 9.38 5.56 -4.04
N PHE A 69 8.21 5.95 -3.57
CA PHE A 69 7.63 5.52 -2.31
C PHE A 69 6.37 4.70 -2.56
N ILE A 70 6.25 3.60 -1.83
CA ILE A 70 5.01 2.85 -1.66
C ILE A 70 4.63 2.97 -0.18
N GLY A 71 3.59 3.75 0.09
CA GLY A 71 3.00 3.92 1.41
C GLY A 71 1.93 2.86 1.66
N THR A 72 1.98 2.23 2.84
CA THR A 72 1.01 1.20 3.24
C THR A 72 0.50 1.44 4.65
N ILE A 73 -0.80 1.65 4.78
CA ILE A 73 -1.55 1.54 6.02
C ILE A 73 -2.13 0.12 6.05
N PRO A 74 -1.66 -0.77 6.94
CA PRO A 74 -2.05 -2.18 6.94
C PRO A 74 -3.55 -2.41 7.04
N THR A 75 -4.03 -3.41 6.33
CA THR A 75 -5.32 -4.07 6.61
C THR A 75 -5.20 -4.73 7.99
N VAL A 76 -6.12 -4.43 8.90
CA VAL A 76 -6.11 -4.97 10.28
C VAL A 76 -7.41 -5.75 10.51
N ARG A 77 -7.26 -6.98 11.00
CA ARG A 77 -8.38 -7.79 11.48
C ARG A 77 -8.73 -7.36 12.90
N TYR A 78 -9.97 -6.95 13.14
CA TYR A 78 -10.43 -6.63 14.49
C TYR A 78 -10.67 -7.93 15.26
N SER A 79 -10.16 -8.03 16.49
CA SER A 79 -10.42 -9.18 17.35
C SER A 79 -11.70 -8.95 18.16
N LYS A 80 -12.74 -9.75 17.90
CA LYS A 80 -13.53 -10.48 18.91
C LYS A 80 -14.64 -11.35 18.32
N ASP A 81 -15.10 -11.08 17.10
CA ASP A 81 -16.10 -11.92 16.42
C ASP A 81 -15.76 -12.04 14.93
N TYR A 82 -15.89 -13.25 14.38
CA TYR A 82 -15.69 -13.56 12.96
C TYR A 82 -16.67 -12.81 12.03
N LEU A 83 -17.64 -12.09 12.60
CA LEU A 83 -18.65 -11.30 11.91
C LEU A 83 -18.29 -9.80 11.78
N GLN A 84 -17.10 -9.36 12.22
CA GLN A 84 -16.71 -7.95 12.12
C GLN A 84 -15.99 -7.58 10.82
N THR A 85 -16.40 -6.44 10.28
CA THR A 85 -15.86 -5.73 9.11
C THR A 85 -14.34 -5.59 9.18
N ILE A 86 -13.61 -6.17 8.24
CA ILE A 86 -12.16 -5.98 8.15
C ILE A 86 -11.88 -4.54 7.69
N TYR A 87 -11.02 -3.80 8.40
CA TYR A 87 -10.57 -2.50 7.90
C TYR A 87 -9.81 -2.71 6.58
N PRO A 88 -10.19 -2.05 5.48
CA PRO A 88 -9.65 -2.38 4.16
C PRO A 88 -8.14 -2.18 4.01
N GLY A 89 -7.48 -1.45 4.93
CA GLY A 89 -6.14 -0.96 4.70
C GLY A 89 -6.15 0.15 3.65
N HIS A 90 -4.98 0.69 3.35
CA HIS A 90 -4.82 1.62 2.23
C HIS A 90 -3.37 1.62 1.75
N ASN A 91 -3.16 1.53 0.45
CA ASN A 91 -1.90 1.79 -0.19
C ASN A 91 -1.98 3.11 -0.96
N PHE A 92 -0.84 3.77 -1.10
CA PHE A 92 -0.64 4.92 -1.97
C PHE A 92 0.81 4.92 -2.47
N SER A 93 1.10 5.61 -3.56
CA SER A 93 2.47 5.76 -4.03
C SER A 93 2.75 7.15 -4.54
N PHE A 94 4.02 7.55 -4.47
CA PHE A 94 4.46 8.83 -4.99
C PHE A 94 5.94 8.79 -5.32
N ILE A 95 6.37 9.76 -6.13
CA ILE A 95 7.78 9.94 -6.48
C ILE A 95 8.28 11.30 -6.00
N THR A 96 9.54 11.34 -5.56
CA THR A 96 10.25 12.58 -5.21
C THR A 96 11.21 13.00 -6.32
N ASP A 97 11.46 14.30 -6.43
CA ASP A 97 12.43 14.89 -7.37
C ASP A 97 13.84 15.01 -6.76
N ASN A 98 14.74 15.71 -7.45
CA ASN A 98 16.12 15.96 -7.02
C ASN A 98 16.23 16.87 -5.79
N MET A 99 15.16 17.58 -5.44
CA MET A 99 15.02 18.36 -4.22
C MET A 99 14.35 17.57 -3.09
N GLY A 100 13.89 16.34 -3.36
CA GLY A 100 13.13 15.52 -2.42
C GLY A 100 11.65 15.91 -2.34
N LYS A 101 11.17 16.81 -3.20
CA LYS A 101 9.77 17.22 -3.23
C LYS A 101 8.94 16.20 -4.00
N VAL A 102 7.73 15.95 -3.54
CA VAL A 102 6.78 15.09 -4.23
C VAL A 102 6.43 15.71 -5.59
N SER A 103 6.68 14.97 -6.66
CA SER A 103 6.46 15.46 -8.03
C SER A 103 5.29 14.79 -8.75
N ALA A 104 4.82 13.64 -8.25
CA ALA A 104 3.57 13.00 -8.62
C ALA A 104 3.17 11.97 -7.55
N SER A 105 1.87 11.73 -7.40
CA SER A 105 1.31 10.79 -6.43
C SER A 105 0.02 10.16 -6.94
N VAL A 106 -0.25 8.94 -6.52
CA VAL A 106 -1.55 8.28 -6.69
C VAL A 106 -2.00 7.71 -5.35
N SER A 107 -3.26 7.96 -5.03
CA SER A 107 -3.90 7.43 -3.83
C SER A 107 -5.40 7.32 -4.09
N LYS A 108 -5.83 6.14 -4.55
CA LYS A 108 -7.22 5.92 -4.97
C LYS A 108 -8.07 5.52 -3.77
N ARG A 109 -9.13 6.25 -3.49
CA ARG A 109 -10.14 5.95 -2.47
C ARG A 109 -11.54 5.97 -3.09
N PRO A 110 -12.55 5.33 -2.49
CA PRO A 110 -13.93 5.48 -2.94
C PRO A 110 -14.52 6.79 -2.44
N ASP A 111 -15.29 7.49 -3.28
CA ASP A 111 -16.29 8.45 -2.81
C ASP A 111 -17.53 7.67 -2.36
N THR A 112 -17.69 7.52 -1.05
CA THR A 112 -18.79 6.73 -0.47
C THR A 112 -20.10 7.51 -0.35
N ASN A 113 -20.17 8.76 -0.80
CA ASN A 113 -21.38 9.57 -0.67
C ASN A 113 -22.53 9.05 -1.55
N LYS A 114 -22.22 8.55 -2.76
CA LYS A 114 -23.23 8.00 -3.68
C LYS A 114 -22.63 6.93 -4.62
N PRO A 115 -23.31 5.79 -4.81
CA PRO A 115 -22.90 4.80 -5.80
C PRO A 115 -23.14 5.31 -7.23
N ILE A 116 -22.21 4.99 -8.13
CA ILE A 116 -22.27 5.36 -9.56
C ILE A 116 -22.80 4.23 -10.45
N ALA A 117 -22.68 2.99 -9.99
CA ALA A 117 -23.17 1.81 -10.69
C ALA A 117 -23.41 0.65 -9.72
N VAL A 118 -24.08 -0.39 -10.22
CA VAL A 118 -24.38 -1.62 -9.48
C VAL A 118 -23.97 -2.79 -10.37
N GLN A 119 -23.19 -3.72 -9.86
CA GLN A 119 -22.85 -4.96 -10.55
C GLN A 119 -23.69 -6.13 -10.03
N LYS A 120 -24.01 -7.06 -10.92
CA LYS A 120 -24.81 -8.26 -10.61
C LYS A 120 -23.91 -9.47 -10.45
N ARG A 121 -24.24 -10.30 -9.46
CA ARG A 121 -23.57 -11.57 -9.23
C ARG A 121 -23.80 -12.47 -10.44
N ILE A 122 -22.76 -13.14 -10.92
CA ILE A 122 -22.94 -14.15 -11.97
C ILE A 122 -23.85 -15.27 -11.46
N ASN A 123 -24.56 -15.92 -12.37
CA ASN A 123 -25.46 -17.02 -12.03
C ASN A 123 -24.67 -18.32 -11.77
N ASP A 124 -24.09 -18.44 -10.57
CA ASP A 124 -23.34 -19.61 -10.10
C ASP A 124 -23.90 -20.06 -8.75
N LYS A 125 -24.29 -21.34 -8.66
CA LYS A 125 -24.86 -21.95 -7.46
C LYS A 125 -23.94 -21.84 -6.24
N ARG A 126 -22.62 -21.86 -6.45
CA ARG A 126 -21.62 -21.72 -5.38
C ARG A 126 -21.64 -20.34 -4.74
N LEU A 127 -22.20 -19.35 -5.44
CA LEU A 127 -22.24 -17.96 -5.01
C LEU A 127 -23.59 -17.58 -4.41
N GLU A 128 -24.56 -18.48 -4.34
CA GLU A 128 -25.95 -18.20 -3.91
C GLU A 128 -26.06 -17.52 -2.54
N SER A 129 -25.10 -17.79 -1.66
CA SER A 129 -25.00 -17.19 -0.32
C SER A 129 -24.49 -15.74 -0.29
N PHE A 130 -23.89 -15.23 -1.37
CA PHE A 130 -23.44 -13.83 -1.46
C PHE A 130 -24.58 -12.87 -1.84
N PRO A 131 -24.43 -11.54 -1.66
CA PRO A 131 -25.39 -10.57 -2.19
C PRO A 131 -25.57 -10.70 -3.71
N ALA A 132 -26.80 -10.56 -4.18
CA ALA A 132 -27.12 -10.61 -5.62
C ALA A 132 -26.52 -9.44 -6.41
N VAL A 133 -26.20 -8.33 -5.72
CA VAL A 133 -25.63 -7.12 -6.29
C VAL A 133 -24.65 -6.47 -5.33
N PHE A 134 -23.73 -5.66 -5.86
CA PHE A 134 -22.93 -4.73 -5.06
C PHE A 134 -22.77 -3.37 -5.76
N ASN A 135 -22.48 -2.34 -4.97
CA ASN A 135 -22.32 -0.97 -5.44
C ASN A 135 -20.89 -0.64 -5.86
N LEU A 136 -20.76 0.06 -6.98
CA LEU A 136 -19.53 0.74 -7.40
C LEU A 136 -19.58 2.22 -7.04
N TYR A 137 -18.43 2.75 -6.65
CA TYR A 137 -18.25 4.14 -6.23
C TYR A 137 -17.30 4.87 -7.17
N GLU A 138 -17.49 6.19 -7.34
CA GLU A 138 -16.52 7.01 -8.07
C GLU A 138 -15.18 7.00 -7.35
N PRO A 139 -14.03 6.91 -8.05
CA PRO A 139 -12.75 7.07 -7.40
C PRO A 139 -12.51 8.53 -7.04
N HIS A 140 -12.06 8.73 -5.80
CA HIS A 140 -11.50 9.97 -5.31
C HIS A 140 -9.99 9.78 -5.12
N TYR A 141 -9.19 10.59 -5.81
CA TYR A 141 -7.73 10.54 -5.71
C TYR A 141 -7.23 11.58 -4.70
N THR A 142 -6.68 11.10 -3.57
CA THR A 142 -6.21 11.97 -2.48
C THR A 142 -4.74 12.34 -2.61
N SER A 143 -4.35 13.41 -1.93
CA SER A 143 -2.95 13.83 -1.82
C SER A 143 -2.19 13.13 -0.70
N LEU A 144 -0.85 13.14 -0.78
CA LEU A 144 0.01 12.60 0.29
C LEU A 144 -0.25 13.23 1.67
N PRO A 145 -0.38 14.57 1.82
CA PRO A 145 -0.76 15.16 3.09
C PRO A 145 -2.07 14.61 3.66
N GLU A 146 -3.08 14.36 2.83
CA GLU A 146 -4.34 13.76 3.27
C GLU A 146 -4.15 12.32 3.75
N ASP A 147 -3.32 11.52 3.07
CA ASP A 147 -3.04 10.14 3.49
C ASP A 147 -2.27 10.09 4.82
N LEU A 148 -1.28 10.97 5.00
CA LEU A 148 -0.57 11.10 6.27
C LEU A 148 -1.51 11.56 7.40
N LYS A 149 -2.41 12.50 7.11
CA LYS A 149 -3.43 12.95 8.07
C LYS A 149 -4.39 11.82 8.46
N LYS A 150 -4.92 11.07 7.47
CA LYS A 150 -5.80 9.92 7.71
C LYS A 150 -5.11 8.81 8.51
N TRP A 151 -3.83 8.54 8.22
CA TRP A 151 -3.04 7.64 9.04
C TRP A 151 -2.91 8.15 10.48
N LEU A 152 -2.57 9.41 10.69
CA LEU A 152 -2.41 10.00 12.03
C LEU A 152 -3.72 9.94 12.83
N GLU A 153 -4.84 10.35 12.22
CA GLU A 153 -6.18 10.24 12.81
C GLU A 153 -6.46 8.80 13.26
N ARG A 154 -6.09 7.83 12.43
CA ARG A 154 -6.26 6.41 12.74
C ARG A 154 -5.32 5.91 13.83
N ALA A 155 -4.05 6.31 13.80
CA ALA A 155 -3.02 5.88 14.75
C ALA A 155 -3.33 6.34 16.19
N LYS A 156 -4.01 7.49 16.34
CA LYS A 156 -4.54 7.94 17.64
C LYS A 156 -5.60 7.01 18.19
N LEU A 157 -6.47 6.48 17.34
CA LEU A 157 -7.61 5.66 17.75
C LEU A 157 -7.25 4.18 17.94
N VAL A 158 -6.33 3.64 17.13
CA VAL A 158 -6.04 2.21 17.10
C VAL A 158 -4.62 1.90 17.55
N SER A 159 -4.53 1.10 18.62
CA SER A 159 -3.25 0.64 19.16
C SER A 159 -2.49 -0.17 18.12
N GLY A 160 -1.18 0.09 17.99
CA GLY A 160 -0.32 -0.63 17.06
C GLY A 160 -0.52 -0.28 15.58
N CYS A 161 -1.40 0.67 15.25
CA CYS A 161 -1.52 1.17 13.87
C CYS A 161 -0.21 1.84 13.45
N CYS A 162 0.34 1.39 12.32
CA CYS A 162 1.59 1.87 11.76
C CYS A 162 1.41 2.24 10.29
N LEU A 163 2.35 3.04 9.79
CA LEU A 163 2.51 3.40 8.40
C LEU A 163 3.82 2.80 7.92
N PHE A 164 3.77 2.05 6.84
CA PHE A 164 4.97 1.56 6.17
C PHE A 164 5.30 2.43 4.98
N PHE A 165 6.59 2.67 4.76
CA PHE A 165 7.11 3.16 3.50
C PHE A 165 8.12 2.18 2.95
N GLN A 166 7.90 1.72 1.72
CA GLN A 166 8.95 1.09 0.93
C GLN A 166 9.52 2.15 0.00
N ILE A 167 10.84 2.31 0.01
CA ILE A 167 11.56 3.37 -0.71
C ILE A 167 12.55 2.72 -1.67
N PHE A 168 12.42 3.07 -2.95
CA PHE A 168 13.27 2.60 -4.03
C PHE A 168 13.86 3.81 -4.76
N PRO A 169 15.15 3.82 -5.12
CA PRO A 169 15.68 4.86 -5.99
C PRO A 169 15.03 4.78 -7.37
N LEU A 170 14.75 5.92 -7.98
CA LEU A 170 14.30 6.00 -9.38
C LEU A 170 15.50 5.77 -10.28
N ALA A 171 15.70 4.52 -10.67
CA ALA A 171 16.80 4.06 -11.49
C ALA A 171 16.28 3.30 -12.72
N PRO A 172 16.75 3.61 -13.94
CA PRO A 172 16.33 2.91 -15.15
C PRO A 172 16.52 1.40 -15.11
N GLU A 173 17.52 0.90 -14.39
CA GLU A 173 17.84 -0.52 -14.22
C GLU A 173 16.76 -1.29 -13.42
N LEU A 174 15.93 -0.56 -12.66
CA LEU A 174 14.76 -1.09 -11.97
C LEU A 174 13.48 -0.94 -12.81
N GLY A 175 13.59 -0.47 -14.05
CA GLY A 175 12.43 -0.11 -14.87
C GLY A 175 11.69 1.14 -14.37
N LEU A 176 12.23 1.86 -13.39
CA LEU A 176 11.59 3.01 -12.77
C LEU A 176 12.00 4.31 -13.47
N SER A 177 11.03 4.97 -14.09
CA SER A 177 11.22 6.26 -14.75
C SER A 177 10.24 7.29 -14.20
N PRO A 178 10.72 8.48 -13.75
CA PRO A 178 9.84 9.56 -13.32
C PRO A 178 8.83 9.98 -14.41
N HIS A 179 9.26 9.95 -15.68
CA HIS A 179 8.39 10.29 -16.81
C HIS A 179 7.28 9.26 -16.98
N LYS A 180 7.62 7.96 -17.00
CA LYS A 180 6.62 6.88 -17.10
C LYS A 180 5.65 6.91 -15.94
N TYR A 181 6.15 7.03 -14.72
CA TYR A 181 5.29 7.13 -13.52
C TYR A 181 4.29 8.28 -13.63
N LYS A 182 4.74 9.47 -14.03
CA LYS A 182 3.86 10.64 -14.22
C LYS A 182 2.81 10.42 -15.30
N ALA A 183 3.20 9.84 -16.44
CA ALA A 183 2.28 9.52 -17.52
C ALA A 183 1.21 8.51 -17.06
N ASN A 184 1.61 7.45 -16.36
CA ASN A 184 0.70 6.43 -15.83
C ASN A 184 -0.27 7.02 -14.79
N VAL A 185 0.24 7.86 -13.86
CA VAL A 185 -0.61 8.58 -12.90
C VAL A 185 -1.63 9.45 -13.62
N ASN A 186 -1.22 10.21 -14.63
CA ASN A 186 -2.15 11.04 -15.40
C ASN A 186 -3.22 10.21 -16.11
N GLY A 187 -2.87 9.05 -16.69
CA GLY A 187 -3.83 8.11 -17.25
C GLY A 187 -4.85 7.64 -16.22
N LEU A 188 -4.40 7.17 -15.06
CA LEU A 188 -5.29 6.72 -13.98
C LEU A 188 -6.26 7.80 -13.49
N LEU A 189 -5.81 9.06 -13.41
CA LEU A 189 -6.65 10.19 -13.05
C LEU A 189 -7.72 10.49 -14.11
N GLN A 190 -7.45 10.20 -15.38
CA GLN A 190 -8.38 10.38 -16.49
C GLN A 190 -9.37 9.21 -16.61
N ASP A 191 -8.89 7.96 -16.49
CA ASP A 191 -9.72 6.76 -16.66
C ASP A 191 -10.81 6.64 -15.60
N LYS A 192 -10.55 7.18 -14.40
CA LYS A 192 -11.47 7.17 -13.26
C LYS A 192 -12.12 5.79 -13.03
N ILE A 193 -11.32 4.72 -13.10
CA ILE A 193 -11.80 3.35 -12.91
C ILE A 193 -12.58 3.26 -11.58
N PRO A 194 -13.83 2.77 -11.56
CA PRO A 194 -14.66 2.65 -10.37
C PRO A 194 -14.00 1.89 -9.21
N TYR A 195 -14.52 2.07 -8.01
CA TYR A 195 -14.06 1.44 -6.77
C TYR A 195 -15.13 0.49 -6.20
N SER A 196 -14.74 -0.68 -5.70
CA SER A 196 -15.64 -1.60 -4.98
C SER A 196 -15.27 -1.67 -3.51
N LEU A 197 -16.26 -1.80 -2.64
CA LEU A 197 -16.07 -2.11 -1.22
C LEU A 197 -16.45 -3.55 -0.87
N PHE A 198 -16.83 -4.35 -1.86
CA PHE A 198 -17.31 -5.71 -1.66
C PHE A 198 -16.16 -6.72 -1.60
N SER A 199 -15.89 -7.27 -0.41
CA SER A 199 -15.01 -8.43 -0.21
C SER A 199 -15.85 -9.69 -0.04
N TRP A 200 -15.33 -10.85 -0.43
CA TRP A 200 -16.06 -12.12 -0.40
C TRP A 200 -15.16 -13.30 -0.08
N ILE A 201 -15.73 -14.42 0.35
CA ILE A 201 -14.98 -15.64 0.66
C ILE A 201 -14.91 -16.49 -0.59
N HIS A 202 -13.73 -16.97 -0.97
CA HIS A 202 -13.56 -17.79 -2.16
C HIS A 202 -14.45 -19.05 -2.06
N PRO A 203 -15.17 -19.45 -3.13
CA PRO A 203 -16.26 -20.42 -3.00
C PRO A 203 -15.76 -21.85 -2.81
N THR A 204 -14.48 -22.11 -3.13
CA THR A 204 -13.82 -23.41 -3.00
C THR A 204 -12.68 -23.39 -1.98
N ASP A 205 -12.42 -22.24 -1.36
CA ASP A 205 -11.42 -22.08 -0.31
C ASP A 205 -12.02 -21.18 0.78
N ALA A 206 -12.72 -21.80 1.72
CA ALA A 206 -13.46 -21.11 2.78
C ALA A 206 -12.54 -20.30 3.72
N GLU A 207 -11.22 -20.49 3.65
CA GLU A 207 -10.23 -19.77 4.43
C GLU A 207 -9.74 -18.49 3.74
N ARG A 208 -10.06 -18.27 2.45
CA ARG A 208 -9.61 -17.08 1.71
C ARG A 208 -10.71 -16.04 1.56
N ILE A 209 -10.42 -14.84 2.03
CA ILE A 209 -11.18 -13.63 1.70
C ILE A 209 -10.54 -12.97 0.46
N ILE A 210 -11.29 -12.92 -0.64
CA ILE A 210 -11.00 -12.09 -1.80
C ILE A 210 -11.39 -10.65 -1.44
N ARG A 211 -10.40 -9.75 -1.43
CA ARG A 211 -10.62 -8.37 -1.01
C ARG A 211 -11.34 -7.60 -2.10
N ALA A 212 -12.11 -6.61 -1.69
CA ALA A 212 -12.67 -5.65 -2.62
C ALA A 212 -11.55 -4.98 -3.44
N SER A 213 -11.83 -4.79 -4.74
CA SER A 213 -10.99 -4.01 -5.64
C SER A 213 -10.70 -2.65 -5.05
N ASN A 214 -9.44 -2.46 -4.66
CA ASN A 214 -9.02 -1.33 -3.83
C ASN A 214 -7.98 -0.44 -4.54
N CYS A 215 -7.19 0.29 -3.75
CA CYS A 215 -6.10 1.15 -4.18
C CYS A 215 -4.91 0.42 -4.85
N ASN A 216 -4.79 -0.91 -4.69
CA ASN A 216 -3.60 -1.68 -5.04
C ASN A 216 -3.31 -1.66 -6.55
N SER A 217 -4.31 -1.89 -7.38
CA SER A 217 -4.12 -1.90 -8.84
C SER A 217 -3.72 -0.53 -9.38
N ALA A 218 -4.24 0.56 -8.82
CA ALA A 218 -3.84 1.92 -9.19
C ALA A 218 -2.34 2.17 -8.94
N ILE A 219 -1.79 1.62 -7.85
CA ILE A 219 -0.37 1.80 -7.52
C ILE A 219 0.50 0.95 -8.42
N GLN A 220 0.12 -0.31 -8.65
CA GLN A 220 0.84 -1.17 -9.59
C GLN A 220 0.87 -0.54 -10.99
N LYS A 221 -0.27 -0.04 -11.47
CA LYS A 221 -0.37 0.66 -12.76
C LYS A 221 0.44 1.95 -12.79
N ALA A 222 0.45 2.73 -11.71
CA ALA A 222 1.29 3.92 -11.63
C ALA A 222 2.79 3.58 -11.75
N ILE A 223 3.23 2.49 -11.10
CA ILE A 223 4.64 2.08 -11.07
C ILE A 223 5.06 1.41 -12.38
N PHE A 224 4.25 0.48 -12.89
CA PHE A 224 4.66 -0.43 -13.96
C PHE A 224 3.87 -0.29 -15.27
N GLY A 225 2.71 0.36 -15.26
CA GLY A 225 1.79 0.40 -16.41
C GLY A 225 0.76 -0.72 -16.39
N GLU A 226 0.01 -0.88 -17.48
CA GLU A 226 -1.17 -1.76 -17.56
C GLU A 226 -0.84 -3.24 -17.80
N ASP A 227 0.38 -3.56 -18.26
CA ASP A 227 0.75 -4.90 -18.72
C ASP A 227 1.12 -5.90 -17.60
N ILE A 228 0.96 -5.54 -16.31
CA ILE A 228 1.39 -6.38 -15.18
C ILE A 228 0.20 -6.96 -14.40
N HIS A 229 0.22 -8.28 -14.21
CA HIS A 229 -0.85 -9.09 -13.61
C HIS A 229 -1.24 -8.60 -12.19
N GLU A 230 -2.55 -8.40 -12.00
CA GLU A 230 -3.12 -7.43 -11.05
C GLU A 230 -3.08 -7.86 -9.57
N VAL A 231 -2.61 -6.97 -8.68
CA VAL A 231 -2.65 -7.10 -7.19
C VAL A 231 -3.96 -6.62 -6.56
N GLN A 232 -4.99 -6.44 -7.38
CA GLN A 232 -6.20 -5.69 -7.05
C GLN A 232 -6.92 -6.20 -5.80
N ASP A 233 -7.09 -7.52 -5.70
CA ASP A 233 -7.92 -8.17 -4.68
C ASP A 233 -7.09 -8.76 -3.53
N MET A 234 -5.83 -8.33 -3.40
CA MET A 234 -4.91 -8.70 -2.31
C MET A 234 -5.09 -7.83 -1.07
N PHE A 235 -4.58 -8.29 0.07
CA PHE A 235 -4.36 -7.43 1.24
C PHE A 235 -3.41 -6.26 0.87
N CYS A 236 -3.56 -5.09 1.50
CA CYS A 236 -2.70 -3.95 1.18
C CYS A 236 -1.21 -4.30 1.38
N GLN A 237 -0.88 -4.99 2.48
CA GLN A 237 0.48 -5.45 2.73
C GLN A 237 0.96 -6.46 1.66
N GLU A 238 0.10 -7.41 1.28
CA GLU A 238 0.40 -8.42 0.27
C GLU A 238 0.68 -7.80 -1.10
N ALA A 239 -0.17 -6.87 -1.56
CA ALA A 239 0.04 -6.13 -2.80
C ALA A 239 1.34 -5.32 -2.78
N ALA A 240 1.59 -4.59 -1.69
CA ALA A 240 2.79 -3.80 -1.55
C ALA A 240 4.06 -4.68 -1.55
N MET A 241 3.99 -5.88 -0.96
CA MET A 241 5.07 -6.87 -0.99
C MET A 241 5.28 -7.46 -2.39
N THR A 242 4.21 -7.80 -3.10
CA THR A 242 4.27 -8.29 -4.49
C THR A 242 4.96 -7.26 -5.39
N ILE A 243 4.56 -5.99 -5.31
CA ILE A 243 5.20 -4.89 -6.06
C ILE A 243 6.67 -4.72 -5.64
N GLY A 244 6.96 -4.76 -4.34
CA GLY A 244 8.31 -4.58 -3.82
C GLY A 244 9.29 -5.69 -4.25
N ARG A 245 8.82 -6.94 -4.35
CA ARG A 245 9.62 -8.10 -4.80
C ARG A 245 10.14 -7.94 -6.21
N GLU A 246 9.37 -7.35 -7.12
CA GLU A 246 9.80 -7.08 -8.50
C GLU A 246 11.03 -6.16 -8.57
N LEU A 247 11.22 -5.31 -7.54
CA LEU A 247 12.29 -4.31 -7.47
C LEU A 247 13.50 -4.76 -6.63
N ALA A 248 13.38 -5.89 -5.92
CA ALA A 248 14.29 -6.27 -4.84
C ALA A 248 14.87 -7.68 -4.99
N LYS A 249 16.03 -7.93 -4.38
CA LYS A 249 16.53 -9.30 -4.20
C LYS A 249 15.68 -10.01 -3.15
N SER A 250 14.88 -10.97 -3.60
CA SER A 250 13.86 -11.66 -2.80
C SER A 250 14.31 -12.04 -1.38
N ALA A 251 15.42 -12.76 -1.22
CA ALA A 251 15.86 -13.23 0.10
C ALA A 251 16.20 -12.13 1.12
N GLU A 252 16.73 -10.98 0.68
CA GLU A 252 17.02 -9.86 1.58
C GLU A 252 15.77 -9.04 1.88
N TYR A 253 14.90 -8.90 0.87
CA TYR A 253 13.63 -8.20 0.99
C TYR A 253 12.68 -8.90 1.97
N GLU A 254 12.51 -10.22 1.87
CA GLU A 254 11.69 -11.00 2.79
C GLU A 254 12.16 -10.88 4.24
N LYS A 255 13.48 -10.93 4.48
CA LYS A 255 14.04 -10.70 5.81
C LYS A 255 13.72 -9.30 6.34
N ALA A 256 13.66 -8.29 5.47
CA ALA A 256 13.28 -6.94 5.87
C ALA A 256 11.80 -6.81 6.19
N VAL A 257 10.95 -7.44 5.38
CA VAL A 257 9.50 -7.54 5.58
C VAL A 257 9.19 -8.20 6.92
N GLU A 258 9.79 -9.35 7.20
CA GLU A 258 9.60 -10.10 8.46
C GLU A 258 10.09 -9.30 9.66
N PHE A 259 11.29 -8.73 9.58
CA PHE A 259 11.88 -7.94 10.67
C PHE A 259 10.99 -6.75 11.07
N LEU A 260 10.40 -6.06 10.09
CA LEU A 260 9.52 -4.92 10.36
C LEU A 260 8.05 -5.31 10.54
N GLN A 261 7.72 -6.59 10.35
CA GLN A 261 6.37 -7.14 10.45
C GLN A 261 5.40 -6.56 9.40
N LEU A 262 5.88 -6.21 8.20
CA LEU A 262 5.00 -5.76 7.11
C LEU A 262 4.03 -6.88 6.69
N ASN A 263 4.44 -8.15 6.80
CA ASN A 263 3.59 -9.30 6.48
C ASN A 263 2.57 -9.67 7.57
N GLN A 264 2.55 -8.97 8.71
CA GLN A 264 1.66 -9.31 9.81
C GLN A 264 0.18 -9.06 9.45
N GLY A 265 -0.68 -10.01 9.79
CA GLY A 265 -2.13 -9.92 9.58
C GLY A 265 -2.59 -10.32 8.17
N ILE A 266 -1.69 -10.76 7.28
CA ILE A 266 -2.04 -11.36 5.99
C ILE A 266 -2.49 -12.81 6.22
N GLU A 267 -3.63 -13.19 5.65
CA GLU A 267 -4.11 -14.57 5.61
C GLU A 267 -3.35 -15.32 4.50
N LYS A 268 -2.53 -16.32 4.87
CA LYS A 268 -1.81 -17.18 3.91
C LYS A 268 -2.81 -18.08 3.19
N SER A 269 -2.75 -18.16 1.86
CA SER A 269 -3.54 -19.09 1.04
C SER A 269 -2.68 -19.70 -0.06
N SER A 270 -3.01 -20.91 -0.49
CA SER A 270 -2.34 -21.64 -1.57
C SER A 270 -2.86 -21.28 -2.97
N LEU A 271 -3.80 -20.34 -3.08
CA LEU A 271 -4.42 -19.95 -4.36
C LEU A 271 -3.47 -19.11 -5.23
N THR A 272 -3.51 -19.34 -6.54
CA THR A 272 -2.76 -18.58 -7.56
C THR A 272 -3.61 -17.44 -8.11
N SER A 273 -3.01 -16.52 -8.89
CA SER A 273 -3.72 -15.40 -9.55
C SER A 273 -4.88 -15.85 -10.44
N GLU A 274 -4.86 -17.08 -10.94
CA GLU A 274 -5.93 -17.67 -11.75
C GLU A 274 -7.22 -17.96 -10.95
N ASN A 275 -7.14 -18.04 -9.63
CA ASN A 275 -8.28 -18.24 -8.75
C ASN A 275 -9.10 -16.97 -8.48
N TYR A 276 -8.66 -15.80 -8.98
CA TYR A 276 -9.30 -14.49 -8.74
C TYR A 276 -10.29 -14.10 -9.85
N LEU A 277 -10.98 -15.07 -10.45
CA LEU A 277 -11.97 -14.79 -11.50
C LEU A 277 -13.10 -13.89 -10.98
N PRO A 278 -13.57 -12.93 -11.79
CA PRO A 278 -14.64 -12.02 -11.39
C PRO A 278 -15.95 -12.78 -11.17
N ILE A 279 -16.53 -12.64 -9.96
CA ILE A 279 -17.81 -13.26 -9.59
C ILE A 279 -19.02 -12.33 -9.78
N PHE A 280 -18.78 -11.12 -10.31
CA PHE A 280 -19.80 -10.16 -10.69
C PHE A 280 -19.49 -9.59 -12.06
N THR A 281 -20.54 -9.25 -12.79
CA THR A 281 -20.46 -8.58 -14.09
C THR A 281 -21.34 -7.33 -14.08
N ALA A 282 -21.08 -6.43 -15.03
CA ALA A 282 -21.96 -5.29 -15.31
C ALA A 282 -23.39 -5.75 -15.64
#